data_AF-A0A9Q6F250-F1
#
_entry.id   AF-A0A9Q6F250-F1
#
_cell.length_a   1.000
_cell.length_b   1.000
_cell.length_c   1.000
_cell.angle_alpha   90.00
_cell.angle_beta   90.00
_cell.angle_gamma   90.00
#
_symmetry.space_group_name_H-M   'P 1'
#
loop_
_entity.id
_entity.type
_entity.pdbx_description
1 polymer ?
#
loop_
_entity_poly.entity_id
_entity_poly.type
_entity_poly.pdbx_seq_one_letter_code
_entity_poly.pdbx_strand_id
1 'polypeptide(L)'
;MQTLDAPIFEVKQESDRYKSEKKRKEDINSFFDKFEEKYGVKEGFSFYHSEYFGVYEGTEAYEVFKNDIVKNPVDGFYAFKKRSKYFKEIKAMIEQIEEVNPFWSHDELGLNNMTGRQWIGDRWFFGVKTAQLVKGDSVVATDYKDYLKIVMEHLD
;
A
#
# COMPACT_ATOMS: atom_id res chain seq x y z
N MET A 1 -16.65 18.80 -5.11
CA MET A 1 -16.33 18.73 -6.55
C MET A 1 -14.87 19.13 -6.69
N GLN A 2 -13.98 18.21 -7.06
CA GLN A 2 -12.60 18.60 -7.41
C GLN A 2 -12.67 19.41 -8.71
N THR A 3 -12.05 20.59 -8.73
CA THR A 3 -12.01 21.45 -9.92
C THR A 3 -11.07 20.84 -10.96
N LEU A 4 -11.30 21.14 -12.24
CA LEU A 4 -10.42 20.73 -13.36
C LEU A 4 -8.99 21.30 -13.26
N ASP A 5 -8.72 22.09 -12.23
CA ASP A 5 -7.44 22.74 -11.94
C ASP A 5 -6.75 22.14 -10.70
N ALA A 6 -7.22 20.98 -10.22
CA ALA A 6 -6.61 20.31 -9.08
C ALA A 6 -5.15 19.94 -9.42
N PRO A 7 -4.16 20.33 -8.60
CA PRO A 7 -2.76 20.07 -8.91
C PRO A 7 -2.44 18.58 -8.75
N ILE A 8 -2.03 17.97 -9.86
CA ILE A 8 -1.59 16.58 -9.94
C ILE A 8 -0.08 16.54 -10.16
N PHE A 9 0.57 15.61 -9.48
CA PHE A 9 1.98 15.34 -9.64
C PHE A 9 2.20 13.87 -9.95
N GLU A 10 3.07 13.59 -10.92
CA GLU A 10 3.56 12.25 -11.23
C GLU A 10 4.93 12.05 -10.58
N VAL A 11 5.15 10.87 -10.02
CA VAL A 11 6.48 10.46 -9.55
C VAL A 11 7.33 10.03 -10.74
N LYS A 12 8.52 10.63 -10.86
CA LYS A 12 9.50 10.29 -11.90
C LYS A 12 9.89 8.82 -11.81
N GLN A 13 9.77 8.08 -12.91
CA GLN A 13 10.00 6.63 -12.93
C GLN A 13 11.46 6.26 -12.68
N GLU A 14 12.37 7.14 -13.05
CA GLU A 14 13.80 7.01 -12.81
C GLU A 14 14.20 7.23 -11.34
N SER A 15 13.31 7.82 -10.53
CA SER A 15 13.59 8.09 -9.11
C SER A 15 13.73 6.78 -8.31
N ASP A 16 14.64 6.77 -7.35
CA ASP A 16 14.82 5.63 -6.44
C ASP A 16 13.53 5.32 -5.69
N ARG A 17 12.77 6.37 -5.35
CA ARG A 17 11.46 6.21 -4.73
C ARG A 17 10.52 5.37 -5.59
N TYR A 18 10.35 5.73 -6.86
CA TYR A 18 9.44 5.02 -7.74
C TYR A 18 9.83 3.55 -7.83
N LYS A 19 11.13 3.26 -7.97
CA LYS A 19 11.66 1.91 -8.03
C LYS A 19 11.39 1.12 -6.75
N SER A 20 11.63 1.70 -5.57
CA SER A 20 11.36 1.05 -4.28
C SER A 20 9.87 0.79 -4.05
N GLU A 21 8.99 1.74 -4.38
CA GLU A 21 7.54 1.53 -4.23
C GLU A 21 6.97 0.56 -5.26
N LYS A 22 7.50 0.55 -6.49
CA LYS A 22 7.16 -0.47 -7.49
C LYS A 22 7.58 -1.86 -7.01
N LYS A 23 8.82 -2.00 -6.54
CA LYS A 23 9.32 -3.25 -5.95
C LYS A 23 8.48 -3.68 -4.75
N ARG A 24 8.18 -2.77 -3.82
CA ARG A 24 7.32 -3.07 -2.67
C ARG A 24 5.95 -3.60 -3.09
N LYS A 25 5.32 -3.01 -4.11
CA LYS A 25 4.03 -3.48 -4.64
C LYS A 25 4.16 -4.90 -5.21
N GLU A 26 5.22 -5.18 -5.95
CA GLU A 26 5.53 -6.51 -6.49
C GLU A 26 5.78 -7.53 -5.36
N ASP A 27 6.54 -7.15 -4.34
CA ASP A 27 6.82 -7.97 -3.15
C ASP A 27 5.55 -8.28 -2.35
N ILE A 28 4.63 -7.32 -2.20
CA ILE A 28 3.33 -7.52 -1.55
C ILE A 28 2.49 -8.54 -2.33
N ASN A 29 2.43 -8.43 -3.66
CA ASN A 29 1.73 -9.41 -4.48
C ASN A 29 2.36 -10.80 -4.35
N SER A 30 3.68 -10.89 -4.46
CA SER A 30 4.42 -12.15 -4.27
C SER A 30 4.22 -12.73 -2.87
N PHE A 31 4.12 -11.89 -1.84
CA PHE A 31 3.79 -12.31 -0.49
C PHE A 31 2.43 -13.00 -0.44
N PHE A 32 1.38 -12.40 -1.02
CA PHE A 32 0.05 -12.98 -1.03
C PHE A 32 -0.02 -14.28 -1.84
N ASP A 33 0.69 -14.36 -2.97
CA ASP A 33 0.79 -15.60 -3.76
C ASP A 33 1.43 -16.73 -2.92
N LYS A 34 2.57 -16.46 -2.28
CA LYS A 34 3.26 -17.43 -1.40
C LYS A 34 2.43 -17.79 -0.16
N PHE A 35 1.67 -16.82 0.37
CA PHE A 35 0.80 -17.04 1.52
C PHE A 35 -0.34 -18.00 1.16
N GLU A 36 -1.00 -17.77 0.01
CA GLU A 36 -2.05 -18.64 -0.51
C GLU A 36 -1.50 -20.04 -0.85
N GLU A 37 -0.33 -20.13 -1.50
CA GLU A 37 0.34 -21.42 -1.78
C GLU A 37 0.61 -22.21 -0.50
N LYS A 38 1.09 -21.54 0.55
CA LYS A 38 1.53 -22.19 1.79
C LYS A 38 0.38 -22.58 2.72
N TYR A 39 -0.64 -21.73 2.81
CA TYR A 39 -1.72 -21.88 3.80
C TYR A 39 -3.09 -22.22 3.19
N GLY A 40 -3.20 -22.21 1.85
CA GLY A 40 -4.43 -22.54 1.13
C GLY A 40 -5.55 -21.50 1.26
N VAL A 41 -5.26 -20.34 1.86
CA VAL A 41 -6.22 -19.26 2.10
C VAL A 41 -5.56 -17.90 1.92
N LYS A 42 -6.34 -16.91 1.50
CA LYS A 42 -5.94 -15.49 1.49
C LYS A 42 -7.03 -14.56 2.04
N GLU A 43 -8.30 -14.93 1.87
CA GLU A 43 -9.41 -14.05 2.16
C GLU A 43 -9.53 -13.74 3.66
N GLY A 44 -9.53 -12.44 3.96
CA GLY A 44 -9.57 -11.91 5.31
C GLY A 44 -8.23 -11.88 6.05
N PHE A 45 -7.12 -12.34 5.46
CA PHE A 45 -5.80 -12.01 6.00
C PHE A 45 -5.45 -10.54 5.71
N SER A 46 -4.85 -9.87 6.69
CA SER A 46 -4.36 -8.51 6.53
C SER A 46 -3.13 -8.26 7.39
N PHE A 47 -2.23 -7.42 6.91
CA PHE A 47 -1.06 -6.97 7.65
C PHE A 47 -0.89 -5.46 7.56
N TYR A 48 -0.42 -4.87 8.66
CA TYR A 48 0.00 -3.47 8.69
C TYR A 48 1.52 -3.37 8.60
N HIS A 49 2.24 -4.17 9.39
CA HIS A 49 3.69 -4.33 9.34
C HIS A 49 4.08 -5.71 9.88
N SER A 50 5.36 -6.08 9.81
CA SER A 50 5.88 -7.40 10.23
C SER A 50 5.59 -7.75 11.70
N GLU A 51 5.35 -6.77 12.57
CA GLU A 51 4.95 -6.99 13.96
C GLU A 51 3.42 -6.97 14.22
N TYR A 52 2.58 -6.69 13.21
CA TYR A 52 1.13 -6.52 13.38
C TYR A 52 0.38 -6.93 12.11
N PHE A 53 -0.17 -8.14 12.17
CA PHE A 53 -0.95 -8.80 11.13
C PHE A 53 -1.90 -9.81 11.75
N GLY A 54 -2.92 -10.19 11.00
CA GLY A 54 -4.08 -10.89 11.55
C GLY A 54 -5.10 -11.27 10.49
N VAL A 55 -6.28 -11.61 10.97
CA VAL A 55 -7.40 -12.07 10.16
C VAL A 55 -8.70 -11.43 10.61
N TYR A 56 -9.67 -11.31 9.71
CA TYR A 56 -11.01 -10.80 10.01
C TYR A 56 -11.99 -11.92 10.35
N GLU A 57 -12.89 -11.68 11.31
CA GLU A 57 -13.94 -12.65 11.67
C GLU A 57 -14.79 -13.07 10.46
N GLY A 58 -15.22 -14.33 10.45
CA GLY A 58 -16.14 -14.84 9.42
C GLY A 58 -15.50 -15.10 8.06
N THR A 59 -14.16 -15.01 7.93
CA THR A 59 -13.45 -15.35 6.70
C THR A 59 -12.78 -16.72 6.77
N GLU A 60 -12.37 -17.24 5.61
CA GLU A 60 -11.63 -18.51 5.52
C GLU A 60 -10.34 -18.49 6.34
N ALA A 61 -9.59 -17.38 6.26
CA ALA A 61 -8.38 -17.22 7.06
C ALA A 61 -8.65 -17.27 8.57
N TYR A 62 -9.77 -16.73 9.04
CA TYR A 62 -10.15 -16.86 10.45
C TYR A 62 -10.35 -18.31 10.86
N GLU A 63 -11.06 -19.11 10.07
CA GLU A 63 -11.28 -20.51 10.39
C GLU A 63 -9.99 -21.33 10.45
N VAL A 64 -9.03 -21.03 9.57
CA VAL A 64 -7.69 -21.66 9.56
C VAL A 64 -6.87 -21.27 10.79
N PHE A 65 -6.91 -19.99 11.19
CA PHE A 65 -5.99 -19.45 12.19
C PHE A 65 -6.63 -19.16 13.57
N LYS A 66 -7.91 -19.46 13.80
CA LYS A 66 -8.65 -19.13 15.03
C LYS A 66 -8.00 -19.57 16.35
N ASN A 67 -7.19 -20.64 16.31
CA ASN A 67 -6.49 -21.13 17.50
C ASN A 67 -5.21 -20.32 17.82
N ASP A 68 -4.70 -19.57 16.84
CA ASP A 68 -3.43 -18.87 16.87
C ASP A 68 -3.54 -17.34 16.98
N ILE A 69 -4.76 -16.81 17.01
CA ILE A 69 -5.08 -15.38 17.09
C ILE A 69 -5.50 -14.95 18.51
N VAL A 70 -5.29 -13.67 18.85
CA VAL A 70 -5.71 -13.10 20.13
C VAL A 70 -7.23 -13.25 20.32
N LYS A 71 -7.73 -13.22 21.56
CA LYS A 71 -9.16 -13.39 21.83
C LYS A 71 -9.99 -12.13 21.60
N ASN A 72 -9.38 -10.96 21.77
CA ASN A 72 -10.07 -9.68 21.74
C ASN A 72 -9.70 -8.98 20.44
N PRO A 73 -10.62 -8.87 19.47
CA PRO A 73 -10.36 -8.17 18.22
C PRO A 73 -10.41 -6.65 18.42
N VAL A 74 -9.88 -5.93 17.43
CA VAL A 74 -10.13 -4.50 17.22
C VAL A 74 -10.87 -4.37 15.91
N ASP A 75 -12.10 -3.87 15.92
CA ASP A 75 -12.94 -3.70 14.71
C ASP A 75 -13.03 -4.99 13.85
N GLY A 76 -13.18 -6.14 14.50
CA GLY A 76 -13.26 -7.45 13.83
C GLY A 76 -11.92 -8.01 13.36
N PHE A 77 -10.81 -7.29 13.55
CA PHE A 77 -9.46 -7.75 13.24
C PHE A 77 -8.84 -8.47 14.45
N TYR A 78 -8.44 -9.72 14.23
CA TYR A 78 -7.78 -10.58 15.20
C TYR A 78 -6.30 -10.75 14.86
N ALA A 79 -5.43 -10.08 15.61
CA ALA A 79 -3.99 -10.20 15.45
C ALA A 79 -3.48 -11.60 15.83
N PHE A 80 -2.41 -12.08 15.19
CA PHE A 80 -1.74 -13.32 15.59
C PHE A 80 -1.09 -13.19 16.98
N LYS A 81 -1.15 -14.27 17.78
CA LYS A 81 -0.38 -14.37 19.03
C LYS A 81 1.11 -14.42 18.68
N LYS A 82 1.92 -13.54 19.28
CA LYS A 82 3.39 -13.50 19.07
C LYS A 82 4.11 -14.85 19.31
N ARG A 83 3.54 -15.72 20.15
CA ARG A 83 4.07 -17.06 20.44
C ARG A 83 3.68 -18.14 19.42
N SER A 84 2.75 -17.85 18.52
CA SER A 84 2.31 -18.81 17.49
C SER A 84 3.45 -19.12 16.52
N LYS A 85 3.49 -20.36 16.01
CA LYS A 85 4.39 -20.71 14.90
C LYS A 85 4.08 -19.87 13.65
N TYR A 86 2.80 -19.61 13.38
CA TYR A 86 2.36 -18.84 12.23
C TYR A 86 2.82 -17.40 12.32
N PHE A 87 2.86 -16.83 13.53
CA PHE A 87 3.38 -15.48 13.71
C PHE A 87 4.84 -15.39 13.24
N LYS A 88 5.70 -16.32 13.65
CA LYS A 88 7.13 -16.29 13.27
C LYS A 88 7.33 -16.48 11.77
N GLU A 89 6.59 -17.43 11.18
CA GLU A 89 6.69 -17.73 9.75
C GLU A 89 6.18 -16.59 8.87
N ILE A 90 4.99 -16.07 9.16
CA ILE A 90 4.37 -14.98 8.41
C ILE A 90 5.17 -13.70 8.57
N LYS A 91 5.66 -13.41 9.79
CA LYS A 91 6.56 -12.29 10.05
C LYS A 91 7.77 -12.34 9.12
N ALA A 92 8.46 -13.48 9.05
CA ALA A 92 9.64 -13.64 8.20
C ALA A 92 9.33 -13.48 6.70
N MET A 93 8.10 -13.79 6.27
CA MET A 93 7.64 -13.53 4.90
C MET A 93 7.38 -12.03 4.67
N ILE A 94 6.75 -11.33 5.63
CA ILE A 94 6.50 -9.88 5.54
C ILE A 94 7.82 -9.10 5.57
N GLU A 95 8.81 -9.54 6.34
CA GLU A 95 10.15 -8.91 6.41
C GLU A 95 10.94 -8.99 5.09
N GLN A 96 10.50 -9.80 4.13
CA GLN A 96 11.10 -9.84 2.78
C GLN A 96 10.57 -8.72 1.87
N ILE A 97 9.47 -8.05 2.25
CA ILE A 97 8.88 -6.97 1.47
C ILE A 97 9.76 -5.72 1.62
N GLU A 98 10.07 -5.07 0.49
CA GLU A 98 10.81 -3.82 0.47
C GLU A 98 10.23 -2.80 1.47
N GLU A 99 11.07 -2.38 2.42
CA GLU A 99 10.72 -1.32 3.36
C GLU A 99 10.86 0.04 2.66
N VAL A 100 9.83 0.87 2.81
CA VAL A 100 9.80 2.19 2.20
C VAL A 100 9.46 3.23 3.25
N ASN A 101 10.09 4.40 3.18
CA ASN A 101 9.80 5.50 4.09
C ASN A 101 8.31 5.91 3.96
N PRO A 102 7.50 5.78 5.03
CA PRO A 102 6.07 6.14 4.99
C PRO A 102 5.84 7.66 4.93
N PHE A 103 6.83 8.48 5.31
CA PHE A 103 6.74 9.93 5.35
C PHE A 103 7.27 10.62 4.09
N TRP A 104 7.80 9.87 3.13
CA TRP A 104 8.37 10.43 1.90
C TRP A 104 7.42 11.39 1.17
N SER A 105 6.11 11.10 1.17
CA SER A 105 5.14 11.99 0.53
C SER A 105 5.05 13.35 1.23
N HIS A 106 5.31 13.45 2.53
CA HIS A 106 5.39 14.73 3.22
C HIS A 106 6.67 15.49 2.90
N ASP A 107 7.77 14.76 2.72
CA ASP A 107 9.07 15.35 2.38
C ASP A 107 9.03 15.97 0.97
N GLU A 108 8.47 15.25 -0.01
CA GLU A 108 8.43 15.70 -1.40
C GLU A 108 7.22 16.59 -1.73
N LEU A 109 6.01 16.20 -1.29
CA LEU A 109 4.77 16.89 -1.67
C LEU A 109 4.34 17.94 -0.63
N GLY A 110 5.00 18.00 0.52
CA GLY A 110 4.66 18.88 1.62
C GLY A 110 3.79 18.22 2.69
N LEU A 111 4.00 18.63 3.95
CA LEU A 111 3.28 18.12 5.11
C LEU A 111 1.76 18.34 4.96
N ASN A 112 0.97 17.28 5.14
CA ASN A 112 -0.49 17.29 5.02
C ASN A 112 -1.06 17.88 3.72
N ASN A 113 -0.27 17.89 2.65
CA ASN A 113 -0.65 18.47 1.36
C ASN A 113 -1.31 17.46 0.39
N MET A 114 -1.16 16.16 0.63
CA MET A 114 -1.75 15.12 -0.22
C MET A 114 -3.28 15.07 -0.07
N THR A 115 -4.00 14.94 -1.19
CA THR A 115 -5.45 14.69 -1.25
C THR A 115 -5.78 13.26 -1.70
N GLY A 116 -4.87 12.62 -2.43
CA GLY A 116 -5.00 11.25 -2.88
C GLY A 116 -3.72 10.74 -3.54
N ARG A 117 -3.64 9.42 -3.71
CA ARG A 117 -2.56 8.73 -4.44
C ARG A 117 -3.16 7.62 -5.27
N GLN A 118 -2.64 7.40 -6.48
CA GLN A 118 -3.13 6.36 -7.36
C GLN A 118 -2.05 5.87 -8.32
N TRP A 119 -2.00 4.55 -8.51
CA TRP A 119 -1.31 3.93 -9.64
C TRP A 119 -2.26 3.82 -10.83
N ILE A 120 -1.81 4.23 -12.01
CA ILE A 120 -2.51 4.03 -13.28
C ILE A 120 -1.54 3.32 -14.21
N GLY A 121 -1.78 2.02 -14.44
CA GLY A 121 -0.77 1.14 -15.01
C GLY A 121 0.52 1.21 -14.20
N ASP A 122 1.62 1.54 -14.89
CA ASP A 122 2.94 1.74 -14.30
C ASP A 122 3.21 3.19 -13.85
N ARG A 123 2.26 4.11 -13.97
CA ARG A 123 2.46 5.52 -13.61
C ARG A 123 1.90 5.79 -12.23
N TRP A 124 2.60 6.61 -11.44
CA TRP A 124 2.22 6.87 -10.05
C TRP A 124 1.93 8.35 -9.83
N PHE A 125 0.68 8.65 -9.47
CA PHE A 125 0.17 10.01 -9.36
C PHE A 125 -0.27 10.35 -7.94
N PHE A 126 -0.13 11.63 -7.62
CA PHE A 126 -0.59 12.25 -6.39
C PHE A 126 -1.41 13.49 -6.69
N GLY A 127 -2.58 13.57 -6.06
CA GLY A 127 -3.29 14.83 -5.93
C GLY A 127 -2.77 15.59 -4.72
N VAL A 128 -2.58 16.90 -4.87
CA VAL A 128 -2.19 17.78 -3.75
C VAL A 128 -3.19 18.93 -3.56
N LYS A 129 -3.15 19.60 -2.41
CA LYS A 129 -4.00 20.76 -2.11
C LYS A 129 -3.40 22.04 -2.69
N THR A 130 -2.08 22.16 -2.66
CA THR A 130 -1.36 23.39 -3.00
C THR A 130 -0.02 23.06 -3.64
N ALA A 131 0.16 23.43 -4.91
CA ALA A 131 1.39 23.12 -5.65
C ALA A 131 2.64 23.82 -5.07
N GLN A 132 2.46 24.99 -4.44
CA GLN A 132 3.54 25.76 -3.82
C GLN A 132 4.19 25.07 -2.60
N LEU A 133 3.53 24.06 -2.04
CA LEU A 133 4.05 23.29 -0.90
C LEU A 133 4.86 22.06 -1.33
N VAL A 134 4.89 21.75 -2.63
CA VAL A 134 5.73 20.68 -3.18
C VAL A 134 7.18 21.16 -3.18
N LYS A 135 8.06 20.34 -2.60
CA LYS A 135 9.48 20.66 -2.37
C LYS A 135 10.43 19.71 -3.09
N GLY A 136 9.91 18.54 -3.46
CA GLY A 136 10.68 17.42 -3.94
C GLY A 136 10.95 17.44 -5.44
N ASP A 137 12.15 17.01 -5.83
CA ASP A 137 12.56 16.90 -7.23
C ASP A 137 12.19 15.54 -7.86
N SER A 138 11.69 14.59 -7.07
CA SER A 138 11.30 13.27 -7.56
C SER A 138 9.90 13.24 -8.18
N VAL A 139 9.20 14.38 -8.18
CA VAL A 139 7.87 14.54 -8.76
C VAL A 139 7.85 15.62 -9.82
N VAL A 140 6.92 15.51 -10.78
CA VAL A 140 6.68 16.51 -11.82
C VAL A 140 5.21 16.88 -11.86
N ALA A 141 4.92 18.17 -12.03
CA ALA A 141 3.55 18.61 -12.22
C ALA A 141 2.99 18.03 -13.51
N THR A 142 1.75 17.55 -13.46
CA THR A 142 1.02 17.00 -14.60
C THR A 142 -0.24 17.81 -14.82
N ASP A 143 -0.50 18.20 -16.07
CA ASP A 143 -1.77 18.86 -16.42
C ASP A 143 -2.95 17.93 -16.12
N TYR A 144 -4.01 18.45 -15.50
CA TYR A 144 -5.14 17.64 -15.07
C TYR A 144 -5.86 16.97 -16.24
N LYS A 145 -5.96 17.63 -17.41
CA LYS A 145 -6.59 17.02 -18.59
C LYS A 145 -5.75 15.89 -19.14
N ASP A 146 -4.42 16.04 -19.12
CA ASP A 146 -3.53 14.96 -19.54
C ASP A 146 -3.59 13.78 -18.57
N TYR A 147 -3.62 14.05 -17.26
CA TYR A 147 -3.92 13.02 -16.25
C TYR A 147 -5.25 12.31 -16.52
N LEU A 148 -6.33 13.04 -16.81
CA LEU A 148 -7.63 12.44 -17.13
C LEU A 148 -7.59 11.58 -18.39
N LYS A 149 -6.87 11.98 -19.45
CA LYS A 149 -6.70 11.12 -20.63
C LYS A 149 -6.06 9.78 -20.25
N ILE A 150 -5.00 9.83 -19.45
CA ILE A 150 -4.30 8.62 -18.97
C ILE A 150 -5.24 7.74 -18.14
N VAL A 151 -6.05 8.32 -17.25
CA VAL A 151 -7.08 7.59 -16.49
C VAL A 151 -8.05 6.90 -17.45
N MET A 152 -8.61 7.63 -18.41
CA MET A 152 -9.62 7.11 -19.33
C MET A 152 -9.07 5.96 -20.20
N GLU A 153 -7.82 6.06 -20.64
CA GLU A 153 -7.14 4.99 -21.42
C GLU A 153 -6.93 3.68 -20.63
N HIS A 154 -7.04 3.71 -19.30
CA HIS A 154 -6.86 2.55 -18.42
C HIS A 154 -8.17 2.06 -17.77
N LEU A 155 -9.31 2.66 -18.14
CA LEU A 155 -10.64 2.27 -17.65
C LEU A 155 -11.39 1.32 -18.62
N ASP A 156 -10.84 1.08 -19.81
CA ASP A 156 -11.29 0.08 -20.79
C ASP A 156 -10.69 -1.31 -20.49
#